data_AF-A0A364MRV3-F1
#
_entry.id   AF-A0A364MRV3-F1
#
_cell.length_a   1.000
_cell.length_b   1.000
_cell.length_c   1.000
_cell.angle_alpha   90.00
_cell.angle_beta   90.00
_cell.angle_gamma   90.00
#
_symmetry.space_group_name_H-M   'P 1'
#
loop_
_entity.id
_entity.type
_entity.pdbx_description
1 polymer ?
#
loop_
_entity_poly.entity_id
_entity_poly.type
_entity_poly.pdbx_seq_one_letter_code
_entity_poly.pdbx_strand_id
1 'polypeptide(L)'
;MYPPLPTWVRGGVALIGDACHPMLPYVAQGAANGIEDAAVIATALNCTSNIELALCVYEAVRKERAEKITASASDTSRSLHLPDGPEQEKRDRSIQSARHPERAGESDVADRWRDQQWQDFMWGIDVMRETVNKWTELSAVVIRESERIVSRF
;
A
#
# COMPACT_ATOMS: atom_id res chain seq x y z
N MET A 1 8.49 2.93 13.67
CA MET A 1 8.45 2.62 12.23
C MET A 1 9.29 3.65 11.50
N TYR A 2 10.03 3.26 10.48
CA TYR A 2 10.87 4.18 9.71
C TYR A 2 10.01 5.09 8.83
N PRO A 3 10.43 6.35 8.59
CA PRO A 3 9.73 7.21 7.65
C PRO A 3 9.79 6.59 6.24
N PRO A 4 8.75 6.80 5.39
CA PRO A 4 8.78 6.33 4.02
C PRO A 4 9.98 6.89 3.25
N LEU A 5 10.57 6.06 2.39
CA LEU A 5 11.67 6.50 1.52
C LEU A 5 11.16 7.56 0.53
N PRO A 6 11.93 8.63 0.25
CA PRO A 6 11.50 9.67 -0.69
C PRO A 6 11.35 9.11 -2.12
N THR A 7 12.23 8.18 -2.52
CA THR A 7 12.11 7.42 -3.77
C THR A 7 12.58 5.98 -3.58
N TRP A 8 12.04 5.07 -4.38
CA TRP A 8 12.40 3.67 -4.49
C TRP A 8 13.25 3.39 -5.73
N VAL A 9 13.38 4.37 -6.64
CA VAL A 9 13.98 4.19 -7.97
C VAL A 9 15.08 5.21 -8.20
N ARG A 10 16.15 4.76 -8.84
CA ARG A 10 17.21 5.64 -9.34
C ARG A 10 17.85 5.04 -10.58
N GLY A 11 17.64 5.66 -11.74
CA GLY A 11 18.11 5.11 -13.01
C GLY A 11 17.51 3.73 -13.27
N GLY A 12 18.35 2.76 -13.64
CA GLY A 12 17.93 1.37 -13.87
C GLY A 12 17.82 0.49 -12.63
N VAL A 13 17.75 1.06 -11.42
CA VAL A 13 17.72 0.31 -10.16
C VAL A 13 16.47 0.67 -9.35
N ALA A 14 15.80 -0.35 -8.79
CA ALA A 14 14.65 -0.21 -7.93
C ALA A 14 14.79 -1.05 -6.64
N LEU A 15 14.24 -0.54 -5.54
CA LEU A 15 14.02 -1.26 -4.29
C LEU A 15 12.62 -1.86 -4.27
N ILE A 16 12.46 -3.10 -3.78
CA ILE A 16 11.16 -3.78 -3.64
C ILE A 16 11.04 -4.46 -2.28
N GLY A 17 9.81 -4.80 -1.86
CA GLY A 17 9.57 -5.53 -0.62
C GLY A 17 10.05 -4.78 0.63
N ASP A 18 10.58 -5.51 1.60
CA ASP A 18 11.07 -4.95 2.88
C ASP A 18 12.21 -3.93 2.72
N ALA A 19 12.87 -3.87 1.55
CA ALA A 19 13.87 -2.83 1.28
C ALA A 19 13.25 -1.44 1.13
N CYS A 20 11.96 -1.33 0.77
CA CYS A 20 11.25 -0.06 0.60
C CYS A 20 10.04 0.12 1.53
N HIS A 21 9.33 -0.96 1.90
CA HIS A 21 8.15 -0.89 2.77
C HIS A 21 8.13 -1.98 3.87
N PRO A 22 9.15 -2.01 4.75
CA PRO A 22 9.17 -2.96 5.85
C PRO A 22 8.00 -2.69 6.81
N MET A 23 7.25 -3.74 7.15
CA MET A 23 6.04 -3.62 7.97
C MET A 23 6.01 -4.61 9.13
N LEU A 24 5.20 -4.29 10.15
CA LEU A 24 4.95 -5.19 11.26
C LEU A 24 4.03 -6.35 10.81
N PRO A 25 4.14 -7.56 11.40
CA PRO A 25 3.43 -8.75 10.94
C PRO A 25 1.95 -8.81 11.38
N TYR A 26 1.24 -7.68 11.45
CA TYR A 26 -0.14 -7.61 11.98
C TYR A 26 -1.24 -7.63 10.93
N VAL A 27 -0.88 -7.50 9.64
CA VAL A 27 -1.84 -7.47 8.52
C VAL A 27 -1.58 -8.55 7.48
N ALA A 28 -0.59 -9.43 7.71
CA ALA A 28 -0.22 -10.55 6.83
C ALA A 28 0.06 -10.16 5.35
N GLN A 29 0.53 -8.93 5.11
CA GLN A 29 0.72 -8.38 3.76
C GLN A 29 2.18 -8.20 3.34
N GLY A 30 3.17 -8.42 4.20
CA GLY A 30 4.58 -8.17 3.84
C GLY A 30 5.02 -8.85 2.55
N ALA A 31 4.87 -10.18 2.50
CA ALA A 31 5.24 -10.97 1.32
C ALA A 31 4.34 -10.68 0.10
N ALA A 32 3.03 -10.56 0.31
CA ALA A 32 2.09 -10.27 -0.77
C ALA A 32 2.37 -8.90 -1.42
N ASN A 33 2.70 -7.88 -0.63
CA ASN A 33 3.07 -6.55 -1.11
C ASN A 33 4.36 -6.58 -1.96
N GLY A 34 5.35 -7.39 -1.57
CA GLY A 34 6.55 -7.63 -2.37
C GLY A 34 6.28 -8.38 -3.68
N ILE A 35 5.32 -9.31 -3.70
CA ILE A 35 4.87 -10.00 -4.92
C ILE A 35 4.13 -9.02 -5.85
N GLU A 36 3.28 -8.15 -5.31
CA GLU A 36 2.62 -7.07 -6.07
C GLU A 36 3.67 -6.16 -6.75
N ASP A 37 4.78 -5.82 -6.06
CA ASP A 37 5.86 -5.03 -6.66
C ASP A 37 6.47 -5.71 -7.88
N ALA A 38 6.81 -6.99 -7.76
CA ALA A 38 7.39 -7.77 -8.86
C ALA A 38 6.42 -7.87 -10.06
N ALA A 39 5.12 -8.06 -9.79
CA ALA A 39 4.09 -8.12 -10.83
C ALA A 39 3.96 -6.78 -11.59
N VAL A 40 4.00 -5.66 -10.88
CA VAL A 40 3.96 -4.33 -11.50
C VAL A 40 5.22 -4.05 -12.32
N ILE A 41 6.42 -4.36 -11.81
CA ILE A 41 7.66 -4.19 -12.57
C ILE A 41 7.62 -5.00 -13.87
N ALA A 42 7.24 -6.28 -13.80
CA ALA A 42 7.13 -7.13 -14.98
C ALA A 42 6.11 -6.60 -15.99
N THR A 43 4.98 -6.09 -15.50
CA THR A 43 3.93 -5.50 -16.36
C THR A 43 4.44 -4.23 -17.03
N ALA A 44 5.08 -3.33 -16.28
CA ALA A 44 5.64 -2.09 -16.79
C ALA A 44 6.70 -2.32 -17.87
N LEU A 45 7.57 -3.32 -17.67
CA LEU A 45 8.59 -3.71 -18.66
C LEU A 45 7.99 -4.32 -19.94
N ASN A 46 6.77 -4.84 -19.91
CA ASN A 46 6.06 -5.25 -21.12
C ASN A 46 5.45 -4.07 -21.88
N CYS A 47 5.23 -2.92 -21.23
CA CYS A 47 4.68 -1.73 -21.86
C CYS A 47 5.76 -0.83 -22.51
N THR A 48 7.03 -0.98 -22.15
CA THR A 48 8.14 -0.19 -22.71
C THR A 48 9.50 -0.89 -22.59
N SER A 49 10.40 -0.63 -23.54
CA SER A 49 11.80 -1.03 -23.47
C SER A 49 12.68 -0.07 -22.64
N ASN A 50 12.15 1.09 -22.24
CA ASN A 50 12.85 2.02 -21.37
C ASN A 50 12.76 1.56 -19.90
N ILE A 51 13.84 0.97 -19.39
CA ILE A 51 13.91 0.41 -18.04
C ILE A 51 13.63 1.46 -16.97
N GLU A 52 14.25 2.63 -17.04
CA GLU A 52 14.07 3.68 -16.02
C GLU A 52 12.62 4.18 -16.00
N LEU A 53 12.00 4.39 -17.17
CA LEU A 53 10.59 4.75 -17.24
C LEU A 53 9.68 3.67 -16.63
N ALA A 54 9.93 2.39 -16.94
CA ALA A 54 9.17 1.28 -16.37
C ALA A 54 9.28 1.24 -14.84
N LEU A 55 10.48 1.44 -14.30
CA LEU A 55 10.72 1.46 -12.85
C LEU A 55 10.05 2.67 -12.19
N CYS A 56 10.13 3.87 -12.79
CA CYS A 56 9.43 5.05 -12.26
C CYS A 56 7.90 4.87 -12.26
N VAL A 57 7.33 4.23 -13.29
CA VAL A 57 5.89 3.88 -13.29
C VAL A 57 5.58 2.85 -12.20
N TYR A 58 6.46 1.88 -11.98
CA TYR A 58 6.35 0.94 -10.86
C TYR A 58 6.21 1.68 -9.52
N GLU A 59 7.13 2.61 -9.23
CA GLU A 59 7.07 3.40 -8.00
C GLU A 59 5.73 4.17 -7.92
N ALA A 60 5.33 4.84 -9.01
CA ALA A 60 4.10 5.63 -9.04
C ALA A 60 2.83 4.80 -8.78
N VAL A 61 2.76 3.55 -9.25
CA VAL A 61 1.64 2.65 -8.99
C VAL A 61 1.63 2.13 -7.55
N ARG A 62 2.82 1.88 -6.97
CA ARG A 62 2.96 1.05 -5.77
C ARG A 62 3.12 1.83 -4.48
N LYS A 63 3.80 2.97 -4.52
CA LYS A 63 4.29 3.68 -3.33
C LYS A 63 3.19 4.02 -2.34
N GLU A 64 2.16 4.74 -2.78
CA GLU A 64 1.06 5.17 -1.91
C GLU A 64 0.34 3.97 -1.25
N ARG A 65 0.06 2.93 -2.05
CA ARG A 65 -0.62 1.72 -1.56
C ARG A 65 0.20 1.00 -0.51
N ALA A 66 1.47 0.74 -0.78
CA ALA A 66 2.36 0.04 0.14
C ALA A 66 2.56 0.81 1.45
N GLU A 67 2.70 2.14 1.37
CA GLU A 67 2.82 3.02 2.54
C GLU A 67 1.55 2.98 3.40
N LYS A 68 0.36 2.98 2.77
CA LYS A 68 -0.92 2.86 3.47
C LYS A 68 -1.09 1.51 4.18
N ILE A 69 -0.68 0.41 3.53
CA ILE A 69 -0.66 -0.93 4.14
C ILE A 69 0.30 -0.95 5.34
N THR A 70 1.51 -0.42 5.15
CA THR A 70 2.56 -0.35 6.17
C THR A 70 2.10 0.45 7.39
N ALA A 71 1.49 1.62 7.18
CA ALA A 71 0.90 2.42 8.24
C ALA A 71 -0.21 1.66 8.99
N SER A 72 -1.07 0.95 8.24
CA SER A 72 -2.14 0.15 8.85
C SER A 72 -1.63 -0.96 9.77
N ALA A 73 -0.49 -1.59 9.44
CA ALA A 73 0.12 -2.59 10.29
C ALA A 73 0.53 -2.03 11.65
N SER A 74 1.00 -0.79 11.69
CA SER A 74 1.33 -0.08 12.94
C SER A 74 0.09 0.30 13.74
N ASP A 75 -0.98 0.75 13.07
CA ASP A 75 -2.26 1.03 13.73
C ASP A 75 -2.85 -0.23 14.36
N THR A 76 -2.86 -1.35 13.61
CA THR A 76 -3.31 -2.65 14.11
C THR A 76 -2.46 -3.12 15.28
N SER A 77 -1.13 -2.99 15.20
CA SER A 77 -0.23 -3.27 16.33
C SER A 77 -0.66 -2.52 17.59
N ARG A 78 -0.91 -1.21 17.48
CA ARG A 78 -1.29 -0.37 18.63
C ARG A 78 -2.65 -0.78 19.18
N SER A 79 -3.64 -0.98 18.30
CA SER A 79 -4.99 -1.39 18.69
C SER A 79 -5.01 -2.75 19.40
N LEU A 80 -4.17 -3.69 18.95
CA LEU A 80 -4.07 -5.02 19.55
C LEU A 80 -3.43 -5.03 20.94
N HIS A 81 -2.58 -4.05 21.25
CA HIS A 81 -1.78 -3.99 22.49
C HIS A 81 -2.13 -2.79 23.38
N LEU A 82 -3.40 -2.35 23.37
CA LEU A 82 -3.86 -1.34 24.32
C LEU A 82 -3.68 -1.86 25.76
N PRO A 83 -3.21 -1.02 26.71
CA PRO A 83 -3.19 -1.40 28.11
C PRO A 83 -4.63 -1.58 28.62
N ASP A 84 -4.78 -2.38 29.68
CA ASP A 84 -6.08 -2.59 30.33
C ASP A 84 -6.70 -1.24 30.72
N GLY A 85 -7.97 -1.04 30.35
CA GLY A 85 -8.69 0.20 30.65
C GLY A 85 -9.81 0.51 29.64
N PRO A 86 -10.42 1.71 29.75
CA PRO A 86 -11.63 2.06 29.00
C PRO A 86 -11.50 1.93 27.48
N GLU A 87 -10.33 2.27 26.93
CA GLU A 87 -10.06 2.17 25.49
C GLU A 87 -9.92 0.73 25.00
N GLN A 88 -9.26 -0.14 25.78
CA GLN A 88 -9.18 -1.57 25.51
C GLN A 88 -10.57 -2.22 25.60
N GLU A 89 -11.35 -1.88 26.63
CA GLU A 89 -12.72 -2.37 26.76
C GLU A 89 -13.62 -1.92 25.59
N LYS A 90 -13.48 -0.68 25.13
CA LYS A 90 -14.21 -0.15 23.97
C LYS A 90 -13.87 -0.95 22.71
N ARG A 91 -12.58 -1.19 22.46
CA ARG A 91 -12.09 -2.01 21.35
C ARG A 91 -12.64 -3.44 21.44
N ASP A 92 -12.57 -4.07 22.61
CA ASP A 92 -13.06 -5.44 22.83
C ASP A 92 -14.57 -5.55 22.58
N ARG A 93 -15.36 -4.58 23.07
CA ARG A 93 -16.80 -4.51 22.80
C ARG A 93 -17.09 -4.40 21.30
N SER A 94 -16.31 -3.61 20.56
CA SER A 94 -16.44 -3.50 19.10
C SER A 94 -16.14 -4.83 18.39
N ILE A 95 -15.08 -5.55 18.79
CA ILE A 95 -14.76 -6.88 18.25
C ILE A 95 -15.82 -7.93 18.63
N GLN A 96 -16.40 -7.85 19.82
CA GLN A 96 -17.44 -8.79 20.25
C GLN A 96 -18.77 -8.55 19.51
N SER A 97 -19.21 -7.29 19.40
CA SER A 97 -20.43 -6.96 18.65
C SER A 97 -20.30 -7.32 17.17
N ALA A 98 -19.08 -7.28 16.64
CA ALA A 98 -18.76 -7.74 15.31
C ALA A 98 -19.08 -9.22 15.04
N ARG A 99 -19.15 -10.08 16.06
CA ARG A 99 -19.56 -11.49 15.90
C ARG A 99 -21.08 -11.67 15.74
N HIS A 100 -21.86 -10.63 16.04
CA HIS A 100 -23.32 -10.61 16.01
C HIS A 100 -23.81 -9.34 15.27
N PRO A 101 -23.72 -9.30 13.93
CA PRO A 101 -24.04 -8.11 13.14
C PRO A 101 -25.48 -7.61 13.37
N GLU A 102 -26.44 -8.51 13.69
CA GLU A 102 -27.81 -8.15 14.08
C GLU A 102 -27.94 -7.37 15.40
N ARG A 103 -26.87 -7.30 16.22
CA ARG A 103 -26.81 -6.57 17.50
C ARG A 103 -25.86 -5.37 17.47
N ALA A 104 -25.14 -5.18 16.37
CA ALA A 104 -24.30 -4.02 16.19
C ALA A 104 -25.19 -2.85 15.78
N GLY A 105 -25.39 -1.87 16.67
CA GLY A 105 -25.87 -0.56 16.24
C GLY A 105 -24.90 0.03 15.21
N GLU A 106 -25.32 1.07 14.49
CA GLU A 106 -24.43 1.88 13.63
C GLU A 106 -23.30 2.49 14.48
N SER A 107 -22.28 1.70 14.77
CA SER A 107 -21.14 2.11 15.53
C SER A 107 -19.92 1.61 14.80
N ASP A 108 -19.27 2.58 14.13
CA ASP A 108 -17.83 2.69 13.89
C ASP A 108 -17.13 1.32 13.86
N VAL A 109 -16.91 0.79 12.66
CA VAL A 109 -16.23 -0.49 12.43
C VAL A 109 -14.75 -0.29 12.78
N ALA A 110 -14.44 -0.20 14.07
CA ALA A 110 -13.09 0.01 14.58
C ALA A 110 -12.16 -1.14 14.17
N ASP A 111 -12.74 -2.31 13.87
CA ASP A 111 -12.04 -3.42 13.26
C ASP A 111 -11.94 -3.27 11.73
N ARG A 112 -10.84 -2.67 11.26
CA ARG A 112 -10.52 -2.56 9.83
C ARG A 112 -10.59 -3.90 9.09
N TRP A 113 -10.37 -5.04 9.75
CA TRP A 113 -10.48 -6.34 9.09
C TRP A 113 -11.90 -6.65 8.62
N ARG A 114 -12.93 -5.99 9.17
CA ARG A 114 -14.34 -6.18 8.79
C ARG A 114 -14.90 -5.04 7.95
N ASP A 115 -14.16 -3.96 7.78
CA ASP A 115 -14.56 -2.85 6.94
C ASP A 115 -14.49 -3.27 5.47
N GLN A 116 -15.62 -3.33 4.77
CA GLN A 116 -15.68 -3.82 3.38
C GLN A 116 -14.79 -3.01 2.44
N GLN A 117 -14.74 -1.68 2.60
CA GLN A 117 -13.90 -0.83 1.75
C GLN A 117 -12.42 -1.13 1.98
N TRP A 118 -12.04 -1.43 3.22
CA TRP A 118 -10.71 -1.86 3.57
C TRP A 118 -10.38 -3.24 3.01
N GLN A 119 -11.31 -4.20 3.04
CA GLN A 119 -11.12 -5.51 2.44
C GLN A 119 -10.93 -5.41 0.92
N ASP A 120 -11.79 -4.62 0.26
CA ASP A 120 -11.73 -4.38 -1.19
C ASP A 120 -10.42 -3.69 -1.57
N PHE A 121 -10.00 -2.69 -0.80
CA PHE A 121 -8.68 -2.09 -0.94
C PHE A 121 -7.58 -3.15 -0.75
N MET A 122 -7.62 -3.93 0.33
CA MET A 122 -6.53 -4.82 0.69
C MET A 122 -6.35 -5.99 -0.29
N TRP A 123 -7.44 -6.62 -0.71
CA TRP A 123 -7.41 -7.89 -1.45
C TRP A 123 -8.14 -7.87 -2.80
N GLY A 124 -8.94 -6.84 -3.09
CA GLY A 124 -9.72 -6.74 -4.32
C GLY A 124 -8.94 -6.17 -5.53
N ILE A 125 -7.64 -5.97 -5.40
CA ILE A 125 -6.84 -5.27 -6.41
C ILE A 125 -6.23 -6.23 -7.45
N ASP A 126 -6.20 -5.77 -8.71
CA ASP A 126 -5.44 -6.38 -9.79
C ASP A 126 -4.37 -5.37 -10.22
N VAL A 127 -3.18 -5.47 -9.61
CA VAL A 127 -2.10 -4.50 -9.79
C VAL A 127 -1.55 -4.47 -11.23
N MET A 128 -1.63 -5.60 -11.94
CA MET A 128 -1.20 -5.67 -13.35
C MET A 128 -2.18 -4.88 -14.22
N ARG A 129 -3.48 -5.10 -14.04
CA ARG A 129 -4.52 -4.35 -14.76
C ARG A 129 -4.49 -2.87 -14.43
N GLU A 130 -4.30 -2.52 -13.17
CA GLU A 130 -4.14 -1.12 -12.76
C GLU A 130 -2.95 -0.45 -13.45
N THR A 131 -1.80 -1.14 -13.51
CA THR A 131 -0.60 -0.66 -14.19
C THR A 131 -0.87 -0.37 -15.67
N VAL A 132 -1.53 -1.29 -16.38
CA VAL A 132 -1.89 -1.10 -17.80
C VAL A 132 -2.88 0.05 -17.97
N ASN A 133 -3.92 0.10 -17.14
CA ASN A 133 -4.97 1.13 -17.24
C ASN A 133 -4.42 2.53 -16.99
N LYS A 134 -3.49 2.68 -16.04
CA LYS A 134 -2.89 3.97 -15.67
C LYS A 134 -1.64 4.30 -16.50
N TRP A 135 -1.18 3.40 -17.37
CA TRP A 135 0.11 3.52 -18.07
C TRP A 135 0.30 4.86 -18.77
N THR A 136 -0.65 5.25 -19.63
CA THR A 136 -0.58 6.47 -20.43
C THR A 136 -0.47 7.72 -19.56
N GLU A 137 -1.24 7.78 -18.48
CA GLU A 137 -1.24 8.92 -17.57
C GLU A 137 0.08 9.00 -16.78
N LEU A 138 0.46 7.90 -16.13
CA LEU A 138 1.64 7.85 -15.26
C LEU A 138 2.94 8.04 -16.03
N SER A 139 3.08 7.39 -17.20
CA SER A 139 4.26 7.57 -18.04
C SER A 139 4.40 9.03 -18.52
N ALA A 140 3.30 9.70 -18.86
CA ALA A 140 3.33 11.10 -19.25
C ALA A 140 3.71 12.02 -18.07
N VAL A 141 3.26 11.72 -16.84
CA VAL A 141 3.68 12.46 -15.63
C VAL A 141 5.19 12.28 -15.41
N VAL A 142 5.67 11.04 -15.39
CA VAL A 142 7.09 10.71 -15.16
C VAL A 142 8.01 11.39 -16.19
N ILE A 143 7.64 11.35 -17.48
CA ILE A 143 8.42 11.99 -18.54
C ILE A 143 8.50 13.51 -18.32
N ARG A 144 7.36 14.17 -18.05
CA ARG A 144 7.33 15.62 -17.78
C ARG A 144 8.16 16.01 -16.56
N GLU A 145 8.14 15.20 -15.51
CA GLU A 145 8.94 15.48 -14.31
C GLU A 145 10.43 15.33 -14.57
N SER A 146 10.83 14.32 -15.35
CA SER A 146 12.22 14.13 -15.78
C SER A 146 12.72 15.30 -16.63
N GLU A 147 11.93 15.74 -17.62
CA GLU A 147 12.26 16.91 -18.45
C GLU A 147 12.40 18.21 -17.65
N ARG A 148 11.56 18.40 -16.62
CA ARG A 148 11.59 19.58 -15.74
C ARG A 148 12.82 19.64 -14.85
N ILE A 149 13.40 18.49 -14.50
CA ILE A 149 14.66 18.41 -13.75
C ILE A 149 15.83 18.76 -14.67
N VAL A 150 15.82 18.29 -15.92
CA VAL A 150 16.87 18.59 -16.91
C VAL A 150 16.87 20.06 -17.33
N SER A 151 15.70 20.70 -17.45
CA SER A 151 15.57 22.10 -17.87
C SER A 151 16.00 23.15 -16.81
N ARG A 152 16.46 22.71 -15.64
CA ARG A 152 16.94 23.59 -14.54
C ARG A 152 18.46 23.74 -14.50
N PHE A 153 19.15 23.14 -15.46
CA PHE A 153 20.59 23.31 -15.72
C PHE A 153 20.82 24.06 -17.03
#